data_AF-A0A661UUU3-F1
#
_entry.id   AF-A0A661UUU3-F1
#
_cell.length_a   1.000
_cell.length_b   1.000
_cell.length_c   1.000
_cell.angle_alpha   90.00
_cell.angle_beta   90.00
_cell.angle_gamma   90.00
#
_symmetry.space_group_name_H-M   'P 1'
#
loop_
_entity.id
_entity.type
_entity.pdbx_description
1 polymer ?
#
loop_
_entity_poly.entity_id
_entity_poly.type
_entity_poly.pdbx_seq_one_letter_code
_entity_poly.pdbx_strand_id
1 'polypeptide(L)'
;SSALYESDLVMLDRETSSYWWQVAGEAIVGTLTGARLTTLPSTTATWAQWLEEHPETLVLSRETGFARSYERDVFAGYRDQVNDERVACPVSAGALDGRLAPGDEVLGLSVGGDSRAYSARALGNAAVNDSLGGEEIVVFTTENGPAAAAYLANAGGGKLSFSYADGGYRDEDTGSLWNLSGEAVSGPLQGATLEPLPGRYTFWFAYIAAFPDADVHTP
;
A
#
# COMPACT_ATOMS: atom_id res chain seq x y z
N SER A 1 -4.20 -27.55 -2.65
CA SER A 1 -4.09 -26.96 -3.99
C SER A 1 -4.16 -25.46 -3.83
N SER A 2 -3.19 -24.72 -4.39
CA SER A 2 -3.32 -23.26 -4.52
C SER A 2 -4.32 -22.98 -5.63
N ALA A 3 -5.29 -22.11 -5.38
CA ALA A 3 -6.18 -21.59 -6.40
C ALA A 3 -5.75 -20.14 -6.71
N LEU A 4 -5.78 -19.78 -7.99
CA LEU A 4 -5.58 -18.42 -8.47
C LEU A 4 -6.93 -17.92 -8.99
N TYR A 5 -7.28 -16.68 -8.67
CA TYR A 5 -8.42 -15.97 -9.27
C TYR A 5 -7.90 -14.61 -9.72
N GLU A 6 -8.08 -14.26 -11.00
CA GLU A 6 -7.50 -13.05 -11.62
C GLU A 6 -5.96 -12.94 -11.47
N SER A 7 -5.24 -14.07 -11.52
CA SER A 7 -3.79 -14.14 -11.28
C SER A 7 -3.32 -13.66 -9.89
N ASP A 8 -4.26 -13.50 -8.96
CA ASP A 8 -4.01 -13.20 -7.55
C ASP A 8 -4.15 -14.47 -6.69
N LEU A 9 -3.40 -14.55 -5.59
CA LEU A 9 -3.47 -15.69 -4.69
C LEU A 9 -4.82 -15.69 -3.98
N VAL A 10 -5.51 -16.83 -4.03
CA VAL A 10 -6.70 -17.06 -3.23
C VAL A 10 -6.27 -17.68 -1.91
N MET A 11 -6.50 -16.97 -0.80
CA MET A 11 -6.17 -17.47 0.53
C MET A 11 -7.23 -18.46 0.99
N LEU A 12 -6.81 -19.68 1.33
CA LEU A 12 -7.69 -20.67 1.96
C LEU A 12 -7.72 -20.43 3.47
N ASP A 13 -8.89 -20.03 3.96
CA ASP A 13 -9.24 -20.15 5.37
C ASP A 13 -9.62 -21.61 5.66
N ARG A 14 -8.75 -22.32 6.38
CA ARG A 14 -8.96 -23.74 6.74
C ARG A 14 -9.97 -23.94 7.84
N GLU A 15 -10.25 -22.94 8.67
CA GLU A 15 -11.23 -23.04 9.75
C GLU A 15 -12.64 -23.05 9.17
N THR A 16 -12.92 -22.13 8.25
CA THR A 16 -14.26 -22.01 7.64
C THR A 16 -14.38 -22.70 6.29
N SER A 17 -13.27 -23.22 5.75
CA SER A 17 -13.17 -23.75 4.38
C SER A 17 -13.60 -22.72 3.32
N SER A 18 -13.27 -21.44 3.57
CA SER A 18 -13.57 -20.33 2.66
C SER A 18 -12.34 -19.91 1.88
N TYR A 19 -12.55 -19.52 0.63
CA TYR A 19 -11.54 -19.02 -0.28
C TYR A 19 -11.70 -17.52 -0.42
N TRP A 20 -10.66 -16.78 -0.06
CA TRP A 20 -10.64 -15.33 -0.02
C TRP A 20 -9.83 -14.78 -1.19
N TRP A 21 -10.46 -13.93 -2.00
CA TRP A 21 -9.75 -13.08 -2.95
C TRP A 21 -9.08 -11.95 -2.17
N GLN A 22 -7.77 -12.08 -1.95
CA GLN A 22 -7.04 -11.28 -0.96
C GLN A 22 -7.02 -9.78 -1.28
N VAL A 23 -6.90 -9.41 -2.56
CA VAL A 23 -6.90 -8.00 -2.98
C VAL A 23 -8.27 -7.35 -2.74
N ALA A 24 -9.37 -8.05 -3.01
CA ALA A 24 -10.72 -7.56 -2.69
C ALA A 24 -11.04 -7.67 -1.19
N GLY A 25 -10.36 -8.56 -0.46
CA GLY A 25 -10.71 -8.94 0.91
C GLY A 25 -12.08 -9.61 0.98
N GLU A 26 -12.51 -10.29 -0.08
CA GLU A 26 -13.84 -10.90 -0.19
C GLU A 26 -13.74 -12.42 -0.27
N ALA A 27 -14.59 -13.12 0.49
CA ALA A 27 -14.74 -14.55 0.36
C ALA A 27 -15.59 -14.86 -0.88
N ILE A 28 -14.99 -15.52 -1.86
CA ILE A 28 -15.60 -15.81 -3.16
C ILE A 28 -16.15 -17.24 -3.26
N VAL A 29 -15.67 -18.15 -2.39
CA VAL A 29 -16.16 -19.54 -2.29
C VAL A 29 -16.14 -19.99 -0.83
N GLY A 30 -17.11 -20.82 -0.42
CA GLY A 30 -17.15 -21.46 0.90
C GLY A 30 -18.12 -20.79 1.88
N THR A 31 -18.00 -21.13 3.16
CA THR A 31 -18.98 -20.77 4.20
C THR A 31 -19.20 -19.27 4.33
N LEU A 32 -18.15 -18.47 4.11
CA LEU A 32 -18.18 -17.03 4.25
C LEU A 32 -18.47 -16.28 2.93
N THR A 33 -18.93 -16.96 1.88
CA THR A 33 -19.16 -16.31 0.57
C THR A 33 -19.95 -15.00 0.69
N GLY A 34 -19.41 -13.92 0.15
CA GLY A 34 -19.96 -12.56 0.22
C GLY A 34 -19.53 -11.75 1.45
N ALA A 35 -18.82 -12.34 2.41
CA ALA A 35 -18.22 -11.60 3.53
C ALA A 35 -17.00 -10.80 3.06
N ARG A 36 -16.79 -9.64 3.69
CA ARG A 36 -15.65 -8.75 3.44
C ARG A 36 -14.82 -8.55 4.71
N LEU A 37 -13.50 -8.59 4.58
CA LEU A 37 -12.56 -8.32 5.65
C LEU A 37 -12.50 -6.83 5.95
N THR A 38 -12.43 -6.50 7.25
CA THR A 38 -12.03 -5.17 7.69
C THR A 38 -10.55 -4.96 7.36
N THR A 39 -10.24 -3.95 6.57
CA THR A 39 -8.86 -3.56 6.26
C THR A 39 -8.25 -2.82 7.45
N LEU A 40 -7.12 -3.31 7.94
CA LEU A 40 -6.31 -2.60 8.94
C LEU A 40 -5.25 -1.76 8.22
N PRO A 41 -4.91 -0.56 8.73
CA PRO A 41 -3.79 0.21 8.21
C PRO A 41 -2.49 -0.58 8.32
N SER A 42 -1.68 -0.53 7.27
CA SER A 42 -0.37 -1.15 7.21
C SER A 42 0.55 -0.34 6.31
N THR A 43 1.81 -0.23 6.70
CA THR A 43 2.85 0.45 5.91
C THR A 43 3.83 -0.59 5.38
N THR A 44 4.28 -0.41 4.15
CA THR A 44 5.41 -1.16 3.60
C THR A 44 6.66 -0.27 3.67
N ALA A 45 7.76 -0.79 4.20
CA ALA A 45 9.01 -0.06 4.32
C ALA A 45 10.19 -1.01 4.09
N THR A 46 11.36 -0.45 3.75
CA THR A 46 12.59 -1.24 3.77
C THR A 46 13.01 -1.55 5.20
N TRP A 47 13.77 -2.63 5.38
CA TRP A 47 14.29 -3.00 6.71
C TRP A 47 15.20 -1.92 7.32
N ALA A 48 15.96 -1.20 6.49
CA ALA A 48 16.80 -0.10 6.93
C ALA A 48 15.97 1.05 7.52
N GLN A 49 14.94 1.49 6.79
CA GLN A 49 14.00 2.53 7.25
C GLN A 49 13.28 2.10 8.55
N TRP A 50 12.83 0.85 8.62
CA TRP A 50 12.17 0.33 9.82
C TRP A 50 13.08 0.38 11.06
N LEU A 51 14.36 0.04 10.93
CA LEU A 51 15.30 0.08 12.05
C LEU A 51 15.73 1.50 12.43
N GLU A 52 15.67 2.47 11.52
CA GLU A 52 15.87 3.88 11.86
C GLU A 52 14.76 4.38 12.81
N GLU A 53 13.52 3.95 12.59
CA GLU A 53 12.37 4.32 13.42
C GLU A 53 12.20 3.42 14.66
N HIS A 54 12.57 2.14 14.56
CA HIS A 54 12.36 1.12 15.59
C HIS A 54 13.62 0.29 15.84
N PRO A 55 14.69 0.90 16.42
CA PRO A 55 16.02 0.30 16.53
C PRO A 55 16.07 -0.94 17.42
N GLU A 56 15.08 -1.12 18.31
CA GLU A 56 14.99 -2.27 19.21
C GLU A 56 14.22 -3.46 18.60
N THR A 57 13.72 -3.33 17.37
CA THR A 57 12.96 -4.41 16.72
C THR A 57 13.83 -5.65 16.54
N LEU A 58 13.33 -6.79 17.02
CA LEU A 58 13.96 -8.09 16.83
C LEU A 58 13.26 -8.87 15.72
N VAL A 59 14.04 -9.53 14.87
CA VAL A 59 13.56 -10.51 13.87
C VAL A 59 14.10 -11.89 14.21
N LEU A 60 13.38 -12.94 13.78
CA LEU A 60 13.85 -14.31 13.96
C LEU A 60 15.20 -14.53 13.28
N SER A 61 16.07 -15.30 13.94
CA SER A 61 17.39 -15.64 13.41
C SER A 61 17.29 -16.32 12.05
N ARG A 62 18.23 -15.98 11.16
CA ARG A 62 18.41 -16.68 9.86
C ARG A 62 18.98 -18.09 10.04
N GLU A 63 19.53 -18.40 11.21
CA GLU A 63 20.06 -19.73 11.59
C GLU A 63 18.91 -20.70 11.91
N THR A 64 18.08 -20.97 10.91
CA THR A 64 16.85 -21.79 11.06
C THR A 64 17.12 -23.29 11.04
N GLY A 65 18.34 -23.72 10.67
CA GLY A 65 18.69 -25.13 10.45
C GLY A 65 18.24 -25.70 9.09
N PHE A 66 17.66 -24.89 8.20
CA PHE A 66 17.21 -25.30 6.86
C PHE A 66 18.04 -24.63 5.74
N ALA A 67 18.24 -25.34 4.63
CA ALA A 67 19.00 -24.87 3.47
C ALA A 67 18.24 -23.87 2.57
N ARG A 68 17.17 -23.25 3.07
CA ARG A 68 16.38 -22.29 2.29
C ARG A 68 17.03 -20.91 2.39
N SER A 69 17.56 -20.41 1.27
CA SER A 69 18.02 -19.02 1.21
C SER A 69 16.80 -18.09 1.11
N TYR A 70 16.54 -17.35 2.18
CA TYR A 70 15.54 -16.27 2.22
C TYR A 70 16.10 -14.94 1.65
N GLU A 71 17.34 -14.94 1.17
CA GLU A 71 18.00 -13.75 0.61
C GLU A 71 17.65 -13.52 -0.85
N ARG A 72 17.12 -14.56 -1.53
CA ARG A 72 16.68 -14.46 -2.91
C ARG A 72 15.26 -13.92 -2.94
N ASP A 73 15.10 -12.73 -3.48
CA ASP A 73 13.79 -12.25 -3.90
C ASP A 73 13.25 -13.18 -4.99
N VAL A 74 12.22 -13.96 -4.64
CA VAL A 74 11.57 -14.91 -5.56
C VAL A 74 10.63 -14.21 -6.54
N PHE A 75 10.36 -12.92 -6.34
CA PHE A 75 9.57 -12.06 -7.20
C PHE A 75 10.43 -11.10 -8.04
N ALA A 76 11.75 -11.20 -7.95
CA ALA A 76 12.65 -10.41 -8.79
C ALA A 76 12.35 -10.63 -10.28
N GLY A 77 12.08 -9.54 -11.01
CA GLY A 77 11.71 -9.58 -12.43
C GLY A 77 10.23 -9.88 -12.71
N TYR A 78 9.41 -10.13 -11.68
CA TYR A 78 7.98 -10.39 -11.85
C TYR A 78 7.25 -9.19 -12.47
N ARG A 79 7.59 -7.97 -12.04
CA ARG A 79 7.06 -6.73 -12.65
C ARG A 79 7.29 -6.67 -14.16
N ASP A 80 8.52 -6.92 -14.59
CA ASP A 80 8.87 -6.90 -16.02
C ASP A 80 8.15 -8.02 -16.77
N GLN A 81 8.05 -9.20 -16.16
CA GLN A 81 7.27 -10.31 -16.71
C GLN A 81 5.78 -9.97 -16.87
N VAL A 82 5.19 -9.27 -15.90
CA VAL A 82 3.80 -8.80 -15.94
C VAL A 82 3.62 -7.74 -17.03
N ASN A 83 4.53 -6.77 -17.10
CA ASN A 83 4.53 -5.71 -18.11
C ASN A 83 4.71 -6.26 -19.53
N ASP A 84 5.48 -7.34 -19.69
CA ASP A 84 5.68 -8.06 -20.96
C ASP A 84 4.50 -9.00 -21.32
N GLU A 85 3.39 -8.96 -20.58
CA GLU A 85 2.22 -9.84 -20.73
C GLU A 85 2.53 -11.35 -20.57
N ARG A 86 3.64 -11.69 -19.90
CA ARG A 86 4.10 -13.07 -19.69
C ARG A 86 3.58 -13.66 -18.38
N VAL A 87 2.37 -13.31 -17.97
CA VAL A 87 1.75 -13.84 -16.75
C VAL A 87 1.31 -15.30 -16.93
N ALA A 88 1.47 -16.11 -15.88
CA ALA A 88 1.15 -17.53 -15.91
C ALA A 88 -0.36 -17.83 -16.07
N CYS A 89 -1.22 -16.85 -15.79
CA CYS A 89 -2.66 -16.90 -15.99
C CYS A 89 -3.13 -15.59 -16.64
N PRO A 90 -4.08 -15.65 -17.58
CA PRO A 90 -4.63 -14.44 -18.20
C PRO A 90 -5.37 -13.61 -17.16
N VAL A 91 -5.06 -12.32 -17.11
CA VAL A 91 -5.82 -11.31 -16.36
C VAL A 91 -7.00 -10.85 -17.20
N SER A 92 -8.15 -10.56 -16.58
CA SER A 92 -9.33 -10.05 -17.29
C SER A 92 -9.02 -8.76 -18.09
N ALA A 93 -9.76 -8.49 -19.16
CA ALA A 93 -9.51 -7.34 -20.03
C ALA A 93 -9.55 -5.98 -19.29
N GLY A 94 -10.27 -5.88 -18.17
CA GLY A 94 -10.27 -4.70 -17.30
C GLY A 94 -8.93 -4.47 -16.58
N ALA A 95 -8.10 -5.51 -16.43
CA ALA A 95 -6.74 -5.42 -15.88
C ALA A 95 -5.72 -4.85 -16.88
N LEU A 96 -6.11 -4.65 -18.15
CA LEU A 96 -5.32 -3.96 -19.18
C LEU A 96 -5.72 -2.48 -19.27
N ASP A 97 -5.99 -1.86 -18.12
CA ASP A 97 -6.26 -0.43 -18.04
C ASP A 97 -4.98 0.35 -18.35
N GLY A 98 -4.97 1.08 -19.47
CA GLY A 98 -3.81 1.78 -20.01
C GLY A 98 -3.40 3.04 -19.24
N ARG A 99 -4.04 3.38 -18.12
CA ARG A 99 -3.64 4.53 -17.29
C ARG A 99 -2.29 4.33 -16.61
N LEU A 100 -1.92 3.09 -16.29
CA LEU A 100 -0.63 2.68 -15.73
C LEU A 100 -0.17 1.36 -16.38
N ALA A 101 1.12 1.04 -16.30
CA ALA A 101 1.57 -0.28 -16.74
C ALA A 101 1.01 -1.35 -15.78
N PRO A 102 0.62 -2.55 -16.25
CA PRO A 102 0.01 -3.58 -15.40
C PRO A 102 0.83 -3.90 -14.14
N GLY A 103 2.16 -3.99 -14.27
CA GLY A 103 3.10 -4.26 -13.19
C GLY A 103 3.57 -3.02 -12.43
N ASP A 104 2.98 -1.84 -12.65
CA ASP A 104 3.23 -0.69 -11.78
C ASP A 104 2.68 -0.98 -10.38
N GLU A 105 3.47 -0.70 -9.36
CA GLU A 105 3.04 -0.84 -7.99
C GLU A 105 2.31 0.43 -7.55
N VAL A 106 1.16 0.24 -6.91
CA VAL A 106 0.28 1.32 -6.47
C VAL A 106 -0.10 1.12 -5.01
N LEU A 107 -0.25 2.24 -4.30
CA LEU A 107 -1.05 2.31 -3.09
C LEU A 107 -2.50 2.57 -3.50
N GLY A 108 -3.37 1.58 -3.32
CA GLY A 108 -4.79 1.72 -3.52
C GLY A 108 -5.52 2.10 -2.22
N LEU A 109 -6.30 3.18 -2.25
CA LEU A 109 -7.13 3.63 -1.13
C LEU A 109 -8.61 3.44 -1.44
N SER A 110 -9.42 3.28 -0.41
CA SER A 110 -10.88 3.34 -0.53
C SER A 110 -11.48 4.01 0.70
N VAL A 111 -12.04 5.20 0.50
CA VAL A 111 -12.58 6.06 1.56
C VAL A 111 -13.95 6.56 1.11
N GLY A 112 -14.96 6.48 1.98
CA GLY A 112 -16.31 7.00 1.68
C GLY A 112 -17.02 6.35 0.48
N GLY A 113 -16.53 5.22 -0.04
CA GLY A 113 -17.04 4.58 -1.26
C GLY A 113 -16.28 4.96 -2.54
N ASP A 114 -15.38 5.95 -2.47
CA ASP A 114 -14.49 6.32 -3.55
C ASP A 114 -13.17 5.53 -3.47
N SER A 115 -12.62 5.15 -4.61
CA SER A 115 -11.35 4.41 -4.70
C SER A 115 -10.35 5.16 -5.58
N ARG A 116 -9.09 5.21 -5.14
CA ARG A 116 -8.01 5.87 -5.90
C ARG A 116 -6.68 5.14 -5.73
N ALA A 117 -5.93 5.02 -6.83
CA ALA A 117 -4.58 4.49 -6.86
C ALA A 117 -3.53 5.60 -6.95
N TYR A 118 -2.45 5.45 -6.18
CA TYR A 118 -1.29 6.33 -6.16
C TYR A 118 -0.04 5.54 -6.55
N SER A 119 0.62 5.92 -7.64
CA SER A 119 1.87 5.28 -8.06
C SER A 119 3.06 5.90 -7.33
N ALA A 120 3.53 5.23 -6.27
CA ALA A 120 4.63 5.73 -5.42
C ALA A 120 5.89 6.04 -6.26
N ARG A 121 6.17 5.21 -7.27
CA ARG A 121 7.31 5.42 -8.16
C ARG A 121 7.15 6.64 -9.07
N ALA A 122 5.95 6.89 -9.61
CA ALA A 122 5.72 8.05 -10.45
C ALA A 122 5.76 9.35 -9.64
N LEU A 123 5.33 9.29 -8.38
CA LEU A 123 5.35 10.42 -7.44
C LEU A 123 6.75 10.72 -6.88
N GLY A 124 7.60 9.70 -6.72
CA GLY A 124 8.92 9.85 -6.11
C GLY A 124 8.81 10.16 -4.61
N ASN A 125 9.70 10.99 -4.09
CA ASN A 125 9.55 11.52 -2.73
C ASN A 125 8.54 12.67 -2.72
N ALA A 126 7.35 12.46 -2.15
CA ALA A 126 6.29 13.45 -2.19
C ALA A 126 5.34 13.36 -0.98
N ALA A 127 4.75 14.50 -0.63
CA ALA A 127 3.53 14.57 0.15
C ALA A 127 2.39 14.99 -0.78
N VAL A 128 1.47 14.08 -1.05
CA VAL A 128 0.32 14.32 -1.93
C VAL A 128 -0.88 14.63 -1.05
N ASN A 129 -1.28 15.91 -1.01
CA ASN A 129 -2.54 16.31 -0.38
C ASN A 129 -3.68 16.05 -1.38
N ASP A 130 -4.70 15.32 -0.95
CA ASP A 130 -5.84 14.94 -1.79
C ASP A 130 -7.15 14.95 -0.98
N SER A 131 -8.28 14.91 -1.67
CA SER A 131 -9.59 14.68 -1.08
C SER A 131 -10.22 13.43 -1.68
N LEU A 132 -10.63 12.50 -0.80
CA LEU A 132 -11.20 11.21 -1.19
C LEU A 132 -12.36 10.85 -0.27
N GLY A 133 -13.54 10.55 -0.82
CA GLY A 133 -14.69 10.15 0.00
C GLY A 133 -15.19 11.22 0.96
N GLY A 134 -14.89 12.49 0.69
CA GLY A 134 -15.20 13.63 1.57
C GLY A 134 -14.19 13.87 2.71
N GLU A 135 -13.16 13.04 2.82
CA GLU A 135 -12.06 13.23 3.77
C GLU A 135 -10.88 13.97 3.11
N GLU A 136 -10.17 14.75 3.91
CA GLU A 136 -8.90 15.37 3.53
C GLU A 136 -7.77 14.44 3.94
N ILE A 137 -6.98 14.02 2.96
CA ILE A 137 -5.97 12.99 3.15
C ILE A 137 -4.61 13.47 2.68
N VAL A 138 -3.58 12.82 3.19
CA VAL A 138 -2.22 12.98 2.70
C VAL A 138 -1.61 11.61 2.43
N VAL A 139 -0.99 11.47 1.25
CA VAL A 139 -0.19 10.30 0.90
C VAL A 139 1.29 10.68 0.92
N PHE A 140 2.05 10.03 1.80
CA PHE A 140 3.50 10.13 1.85
C PHE A 140 4.10 9.04 0.98
N THR A 141 4.97 9.41 0.04
CA THR A 141 5.68 8.48 -0.84
C THR A 141 7.18 8.72 -0.77
N THR A 142 7.96 7.66 -0.91
CA THR A 142 9.42 7.76 -1.09
C THR A 142 9.90 6.93 -2.28
N GLU A 143 10.94 7.41 -2.95
CA GLU A 143 11.59 6.75 -4.08
C GLU A 143 12.36 5.48 -3.68
N ASN A 144 12.72 5.34 -2.39
CA ASN A 144 13.61 4.31 -1.87
C ASN A 144 12.90 3.02 -1.42
N GLY A 145 11.78 2.66 -2.04
CA GLY A 145 11.13 1.37 -1.85
C GLY A 145 9.62 1.43 -2.13
N PRO A 146 8.90 0.32 -1.93
CA PRO A 146 7.44 0.27 -1.97
C PRO A 146 6.78 1.01 -0.79
N ALA A 147 7.31 2.18 -0.44
CA ALA A 147 7.02 2.89 0.78
C ALA A 147 6.09 4.07 0.48
N ALA A 148 4.80 3.76 0.54
CA ALA A 148 3.74 4.74 0.56
C ALA A 148 2.80 4.47 1.74
N ALA A 149 2.37 5.54 2.39
CA ALA A 149 1.40 5.49 3.48
C ALA A 149 0.41 6.65 3.33
N ALA A 150 -0.84 6.41 3.71
CA ALA A 150 -1.90 7.40 3.63
C ALA A 150 -2.47 7.67 5.01
N TYR A 151 -2.83 8.93 5.26
CA TYR A 151 -3.34 9.40 6.53
C TYR A 151 -4.48 10.39 6.34
N LEU A 152 -5.33 10.54 7.35
CA LEU A 152 -6.13 11.76 7.47
C LEU A 152 -5.18 12.94 7.68
N ALA A 153 -5.38 14.01 6.92
CA ALA A 153 -4.55 15.21 6.97
C ALA A 153 -4.96 16.12 8.14
N ASN A 154 -5.06 15.57 9.35
CA ASN A 154 -5.44 16.29 10.56
C ASN A 154 -4.56 15.91 11.75
N ALA A 155 -4.14 16.92 12.51
CA ALA A 155 -3.47 16.76 13.80
C ALA A 155 -3.50 18.10 14.56
N GLY A 156 -3.24 18.05 15.87
CA GLY A 156 -3.21 19.27 16.69
C GLY A 156 -4.54 20.04 16.73
N GLY A 157 -5.67 19.40 16.38
CA GLY A 157 -7.00 20.01 16.35
C GLY A 157 -7.37 20.72 15.05
N GLY A 158 -6.59 20.59 13.98
CA GLY A 158 -6.86 21.21 12.68
C GLY A 158 -6.45 20.36 11.49
N LYS A 159 -6.92 20.77 10.29
CA LYS A 159 -6.41 20.28 9.01
C LYS A 159 -4.97 20.76 8.83
N LEU A 160 -4.13 19.90 8.26
CA LEU A 160 -2.75 20.21 7.87
C LEU A 160 -2.58 20.03 6.37
N SER A 161 -1.73 20.84 5.76
CA SER A 161 -1.22 20.63 4.40
C SER A 161 0.26 20.27 4.47
N PHE A 162 0.72 19.35 3.62
CA PHE A 162 2.08 18.84 3.67
C PHE A 162 2.84 19.09 2.38
N SER A 163 4.15 19.31 2.51
CA SER A 163 5.09 19.26 1.40
C SER A 163 6.28 18.37 1.73
N TYR A 164 6.93 17.83 0.70
CA TYR A 164 8.20 17.13 0.86
C TYR A 164 9.35 18.08 0.52
N ALA A 165 10.23 18.34 1.48
CA ALA A 165 11.39 19.21 1.31
C ALA A 165 12.55 18.72 2.19
N ASP A 166 13.79 18.95 1.74
CA ASP A 166 15.01 18.65 2.51
C ASP A 166 15.10 17.21 3.07
N GLY A 167 14.48 16.25 2.41
CA GLY A 167 14.52 14.84 2.81
C GLY A 167 13.45 14.42 3.83
N GLY A 168 12.44 15.26 4.10
CA GLY A 168 11.35 14.93 5.03
C GLY A 168 10.00 15.52 4.64
N TYR A 169 8.95 15.06 5.31
CA TYR A 169 7.60 15.57 5.17
C TYR A 169 7.41 16.73 6.15
N ARG A 170 6.93 17.87 5.68
CA ARG A 170 6.74 19.07 6.50
C ARG A 170 5.30 19.52 6.40
N ASP A 171 4.64 19.76 7.53
CA ASP A 171 3.35 20.45 7.49
C ASP A 171 3.57 21.96 7.32
N GLU A 172 2.79 22.59 6.45
CA GLU A 172 2.94 24.00 6.09
C GLU A 172 2.31 24.96 7.11
N ASP A 173 1.40 24.44 7.94
CA ASP A 173 0.62 25.21 8.91
C ASP A 173 1.41 25.51 10.20
N THR A 174 2.17 24.53 10.71
CA THR A 174 2.98 24.65 11.93
C THR A 174 4.47 24.54 11.64
N GLY A 175 4.86 23.96 10.50
CA GLY A 175 6.25 23.76 10.12
C GLY A 175 6.92 22.57 10.80
N SER A 176 6.16 21.65 11.40
CA SER A 176 6.69 20.44 12.03
C SER A 176 7.17 19.45 10.96
N LEU A 177 8.18 18.66 11.30
CA LEU A 177 8.69 17.60 10.43
C LEU A 177 8.10 16.26 10.85
N TRP A 178 7.73 15.46 9.86
CA TRP A 178 7.06 14.18 10.01
C TRP A 178 7.85 13.08 9.33
N ASN A 179 7.82 11.87 9.90
CA ASN A 179 8.37 10.66 9.27
C ASN A 179 7.33 9.96 8.40
N LEU A 180 7.76 8.91 7.68
CA LEU A 180 6.87 8.15 6.80
C LEU A 180 5.72 7.49 7.56
N SER A 181 5.95 7.13 8.83
CA SER A 181 4.97 6.54 9.75
C SER A 181 3.92 7.52 10.28
N GLY A 182 3.93 8.78 9.83
CA GLY A 182 2.94 9.78 10.19
C GLY A 182 3.11 10.33 11.60
N GLU A 183 4.31 10.26 12.17
CA GLU A 183 4.67 10.87 13.45
C GLU A 183 5.46 12.16 13.23
N ALA A 184 5.09 13.22 13.94
CA ALA A 184 5.84 14.46 13.99
C ALA A 184 7.12 14.27 14.83
N VAL A 185 8.27 14.21 14.17
CA VAL A 185 9.58 13.98 14.82
C VAL A 185 10.20 15.24 15.39
N SER A 186 9.79 16.43 14.93
CA SER A 186 10.26 17.72 15.46
C SER A 186 9.31 18.86 15.13
N GLY A 187 9.44 19.98 15.86
CA GLY A 187 8.62 21.18 15.65
C GLY A 187 7.45 21.28 16.63
N PRO A 188 6.52 22.23 16.41
CA PRO A 188 5.42 22.50 17.35
C PRO A 188 4.50 21.31 17.65
N LEU A 189 4.36 20.37 16.71
CA LEU A 189 3.53 19.18 16.86
C LEU A 189 4.33 17.93 17.25
N GLN A 190 5.59 18.04 17.67
CA GLN A 190 6.44 16.89 18.00
C GLN A 190 5.73 15.87 18.91
N GLY A 191 5.75 14.60 18.51
CA GLY A 191 5.10 13.48 19.18
C GLY A 191 3.61 13.29 18.82
N ALA A 192 3.03 14.19 18.02
CA ALA A 192 1.71 13.97 17.43
C ALA A 192 1.79 12.91 16.33
N THR A 193 0.70 12.17 16.13
CA THR A 193 0.55 11.19 15.07
C THR A 193 -0.66 11.53 14.20
N LEU A 194 -0.56 11.22 12.91
CA LEU A 194 -1.70 11.24 12.00
C LEU A 194 -2.49 9.93 12.11
N GLU A 195 -3.79 10.00 11.88
CA GLU A 195 -4.63 8.80 11.81
C GLU A 195 -4.38 8.06 10.48
N PRO A 196 -3.88 6.80 10.49
CA PRO A 196 -3.54 6.10 9.26
C PRO A 196 -4.79 5.56 8.57
N LEU A 197 -4.84 5.71 7.25
CA LEU A 197 -5.89 5.17 6.41
C LEU A 197 -5.51 3.76 5.93
N PRO A 198 -6.47 2.81 5.92
CA PRO A 198 -6.24 1.51 5.31
C PRO A 198 -5.96 1.65 3.81
N GLY A 199 -4.80 1.14 3.38
CA GLY A 199 -4.38 1.12 1.99
C GLY A 199 -3.88 -0.27 1.58
N ARG A 200 -3.92 -0.53 0.27
CA ARG A 200 -3.45 -1.79 -0.31
C ARG A 200 -2.28 -1.52 -1.23
N TYR A 201 -1.10 -2.02 -0.88
CA TYR A 201 0.03 -2.01 -1.79
C TYR A 201 -0.04 -3.23 -2.70
N THR A 202 -0.20 -3.03 -4.00
CA THR A 202 -0.31 -4.12 -4.98
C THR A 202 0.05 -3.64 -6.39
N PHE A 203 0.08 -4.55 -7.36
CA PHE A 203 0.23 -4.19 -8.77
C PHE A 203 -1.06 -3.60 -9.34
N TRP A 204 -0.92 -2.66 -10.28
CA TRP A 204 -2.02 -1.95 -10.92
C TRP A 204 -3.06 -2.90 -11.50
N PHE A 205 -2.62 -3.93 -12.22
CA PHE A 205 -3.52 -4.91 -12.85
C PHE A 205 -4.46 -5.57 -11.82
N ALA A 206 -3.94 -5.88 -10.63
CA ALA A 206 -4.69 -6.55 -9.57
C ALA A 206 -5.64 -5.57 -8.87
N TYR A 207 -5.19 -4.33 -8.66
CA TYR A 207 -6.02 -3.29 -8.06
C TYR A 207 -7.21 -2.93 -8.94
N ILE A 208 -6.99 -2.64 -10.22
CA ILE A 208 -8.08 -2.21 -11.13
C ILE A 208 -9.07 -3.34 -11.43
N ALA A 209 -8.63 -4.61 -11.39
CA ALA A 209 -9.54 -5.75 -11.47
C ALA A 209 -10.50 -5.81 -10.26
N ALA A 210 -10.04 -5.43 -9.07
CA ALA A 210 -10.85 -5.41 -7.84
C ALA A 210 -11.69 -4.12 -7.67
N PHE A 211 -11.18 -3.00 -8.17
CA PHE A 211 -11.79 -1.68 -8.05
C PHE A 211 -11.88 -1.02 -9.43
N PRO A 212 -12.77 -1.49 -10.33
CA PRO A 212 -12.80 -1.08 -11.74
C PRO A 212 -13.12 0.40 -11.95
N ASP A 213 -13.83 1.02 -10.99
CA ASP A 213 -14.18 2.43 -11.01
C ASP A 213 -13.13 3.32 -10.32
N ALA A 214 -11.99 2.75 -9.88
CA ALA A 214 -10.96 3.52 -9.20
C ALA A 214 -10.32 4.55 -10.12
N ASP A 215 -10.11 5.75 -9.59
CA ASP A 215 -9.31 6.79 -10.21
C ASP A 215 -7.81 6.49 -10.07
N VAL A 216 -7.00 7.10 -10.94
CA VAL A 216 -5.55 7.14 -10.78
C VAL A 216 -5.16 8.57 -10.47
N HIS A 217 -4.43 8.77 -9.37
CA HIS A 217 -3.84 10.07 -9.07
C HIS A 217 -2.73 10.38 -10.08
N THR A 218 -2.84 11.51 -10.75
CA THR A 218 -1.81 12.03 -11.67
C THR A 218 -1.17 13.28 -11.04
N PRO A 219 0.17 13.34 -10.94
CA PRO A 219 0.87 14.53 -10.42
C PRO A 219 0.66 15.79 -11.27
#